data_AF-A0A0F8YU04-F1
#
_entry.id   AF-A0A0F8YU04-F1
#
_cell.length_a   1.000
_cell.length_b   1.000
_cell.length_c   1.000
_cell.angle_alpha   90.00
_cell.angle_beta   90.00
_cell.angle_gamma   90.00
#
_symmetry.space_group_name_H-M   'P 1'
#
loop_
_entity.id
_entity.type
_entity.pdbx_description
1 polymer ?
#
loop_
_entity_poly.entity_id
_entity_poly.type
_entity_poly.pdbx_seq_one_letter_code
_entity_poly.pdbx_strand_id
1 'polypeptide(L)'
;MTEPDESFKWPWLQTYTGKAFVPADPDPELIDIRDIAIGLSRESRFNGHTRGDHPYSVAQHSIYASQVLPAEMALWGLLHDASEAYCKDLTWSVK
;
A
#
# COMPACT_ATOMS: atom_id res chain seq x y z
N MET A 1 -13.57 11.14 -16.04
CA MET A 1 -12.87 9.98 -16.60
C MET A 1 -12.02 10.52 -17.74
N THR A 2 -10.72 10.65 -17.52
CA THR A 2 -9.76 11.00 -18.56
C THR A 2 -9.69 9.83 -19.55
N GLU A 3 -9.70 10.14 -20.84
CA GLU A 3 -9.52 9.18 -21.93
C GLU A 3 -8.28 8.30 -21.69
N PRO A 4 -8.28 7.02 -22.12
CA PRO A 4 -7.12 6.17 -21.98
C PRO A 4 -5.98 6.74 -22.83
N ASP A 5 -4.96 7.24 -22.14
CA ASP A 5 -3.70 7.63 -22.73
C ASP A 5 -3.02 6.37 -23.32
N GLU A 6 -2.87 6.33 -24.65
CA GLU A 6 -2.18 5.25 -25.38
C GLU A 6 -0.68 5.14 -25.03
N SER A 7 -0.14 6.05 -24.21
CA SER A 7 1.24 5.99 -23.73
C SER A 7 1.54 4.77 -22.85
N PHE A 8 0.53 4.19 -22.19
CA PHE A 8 0.72 3.05 -21.30
C PHE A 8 0.31 1.73 -21.96
N LYS A 9 1.26 0.79 -21.99
CA LYS A 9 1.06 -0.59 -22.45
C LYS A 9 0.05 -1.39 -21.59
N TRP A 10 -0.16 -0.97 -20.34
CA TRP A 10 -0.97 -1.67 -19.34
C TRP A 10 -1.89 -0.70 -18.59
N PRO A 11 -3.00 -1.20 -17.97
CA PRO A 11 -3.79 -0.39 -17.06
C PRO A 11 -2.94 0.19 -15.93
N TRP A 12 -3.19 1.44 -15.59
CA TRP A 12 -2.48 2.17 -14.55
C TRP A 12 -3.47 2.73 -13.52
N LEU A 13 -2.95 3.02 -12.33
CA LEU A 13 -3.67 3.70 -11.26
C LEU A 13 -2.98 5.01 -10.91
N GLN A 14 -3.77 6.04 -10.61
CA GLN A 14 -3.24 7.31 -10.13
C GLN A 14 -2.92 7.22 -8.64
N THR A 15 -1.70 7.60 -8.27
CA THR A 15 -1.28 7.67 -6.86
C THR A 15 -1.71 8.98 -6.19
N TYR A 16 -1.51 9.10 -4.89
CA TYR A 16 -1.89 10.30 -4.14
C TYR A 16 -1.14 11.56 -4.60
N THR A 17 0.14 11.43 -4.98
CA THR A 17 0.94 12.52 -5.55
C THR A 17 0.62 12.81 -7.03
N GLY A 18 -0.31 12.06 -7.64
CA GLY A 18 -0.77 12.25 -9.01
C GLY A 18 0.04 11.48 -10.05
N LYS A 19 1.00 10.63 -9.64
CA LYS A 19 1.80 9.81 -10.55
C LYS A 19 0.96 8.66 -11.12
N ALA A 20 1.30 8.21 -12.32
CA ALA A 20 0.73 7.00 -12.90
C ALA A 20 1.56 5.79 -12.46
N PHE A 21 0.95 4.84 -11.75
CA PHE A 21 1.57 3.59 -11.36
C PHE A 21 1.00 2.44 -12.19
N VAL A 22 1.89 1.61 -12.76
CA VAL A 22 1.53 0.45 -13.58
C VAL A 22 1.88 -0.82 -12.80
N PRO A 23 0.91 -1.53 -12.19
CA PRO A 23 1.22 -2.72 -11.39
C PRO A 23 1.93 -3.84 -12.16
N ALA A 24 1.66 -3.95 -13.46
CA ALA A 24 2.27 -4.97 -14.33
C ALA A 24 3.72 -4.64 -14.73
N ASP A 25 4.16 -3.39 -14.57
CA ASP A 25 5.49 -2.90 -14.95
C ASP A 25 5.88 -1.74 -14.02
N PRO A 26 6.18 -2.02 -12.74
CA PRO A 26 6.42 -0.98 -11.75
C PRO A 26 7.75 -0.28 -11.99
N ASP A 27 7.71 1.03 -12.24
CA ASP A 27 8.90 1.89 -12.31
C ASP A 27 9.33 2.34 -10.90
N PRO A 28 10.53 1.94 -10.41
CA PRO A 28 11.03 2.34 -9.10
C PRO A 28 11.12 3.86 -8.90
N GLU A 29 11.37 4.63 -9.95
CA GLU A 29 11.48 6.11 -9.87
C GLU A 29 10.13 6.78 -9.61
N LEU A 30 9.03 6.09 -9.90
CA LEU A 30 7.68 6.56 -9.63
C LEU A 30 7.20 6.21 -8.22
N ILE A 31 7.89 5.33 -7.50
CA ILE A 31 7.56 4.98 -6.12
C ILE A 31 7.84 6.17 -5.20
N ASP A 32 6.85 6.53 -4.39
CA ASP A 32 6.93 7.65 -3.45
C ASP A 32 6.51 7.20 -2.05
N ILE A 33 7.31 7.52 -1.04
CA ILE A 33 6.99 7.16 0.34
C ILE A 33 5.69 7.82 0.83
N ARG A 34 5.32 8.98 0.26
CA ARG A 34 4.04 9.64 0.58
C ARG A 34 2.85 8.88 0.03
N ASP A 35 3.00 8.32 -1.17
CA ASP A 35 1.97 7.47 -1.78
C ASP A 35 1.79 6.18 -0.98
N ILE A 36 2.90 5.57 -0.54
CA ILE A 36 2.89 4.40 0.34
C ILE A 36 2.18 4.74 1.65
N ALA A 37 2.59 5.81 2.35
CA ALA A 37 2.00 6.18 3.63
C ALA A 37 0.49 6.45 3.54
N ILE A 38 0.05 7.19 2.52
CA ILE A 38 -1.37 7.48 2.31
C ILE A 38 -2.14 6.22 1.91
N GLY A 39 -1.60 5.41 1.00
CA GLY A 39 -2.18 4.14 0.59
C GLY A 39 -2.40 3.21 1.78
N LEU A 40 -1.34 2.91 2.53
CA LEU A 40 -1.40 2.03 3.71
C LEU A 40 -2.28 2.59 4.84
N SER A 41 -2.38 3.92 5.01
CA SER A 41 -3.25 4.51 6.04
C SER A 41 -4.74 4.35 5.74
N ARG A 42 -5.09 4.21 4.45
CA ARG A 42 -6.45 4.01 3.95
C ARG A 42 -6.79 2.55 3.71
N GLU A 43 -5.77 1.68 3.68
CA GLU A 43 -5.95 0.25 3.51
C GLU A 43 -6.33 -0.41 4.82
N SER A 44 -7.45 -1.11 4.84
CA SER A 44 -8.01 -1.72 6.05
C SER A 44 -7.65 -3.19 6.12
N ARG A 45 -7.04 -3.62 7.23
CA ARG A 45 -6.81 -5.04 7.51
C ARG A 45 -8.11 -5.75 7.93
N PHE A 46 -8.11 -7.07 7.82
CA PHE A 46 -9.25 -7.92 8.20
C PHE A 46 -10.56 -7.54 7.47
N ASN A 47 -10.45 -6.98 6.25
CA ASN A 47 -11.57 -6.40 5.49
C ASN A 47 -12.38 -5.37 6.30
N GLY A 48 -11.74 -4.68 7.25
CA GLY A 48 -12.40 -3.69 8.10
C GLY A 48 -13.32 -4.26 9.18
N HIS A 49 -13.31 -5.58 9.43
CA HIS A 49 -14.08 -6.21 10.51
C HIS A 49 -13.46 -6.03 11.90
N THR A 50 -12.89 -4.86 12.17
CA THR A 50 -12.31 -4.50 13.47
C THR A 50 -13.32 -3.72 14.32
N ARG A 51 -13.21 -3.86 15.64
CA ARG A 51 -14.03 -3.08 16.57
C ARG A 51 -13.50 -1.65 16.68
N GLY A 52 -14.40 -0.67 16.79
CA GLY A 52 -14.06 0.75 16.97
C GLY A 52 -14.56 1.63 15.83
N ASP A 53 -14.34 2.93 15.95
CA ASP A 53 -14.83 3.94 15.00
C ASP A 53 -13.98 4.01 13.71
N HIS A 54 -12.79 3.40 13.73
CA HIS A 54 -11.85 3.40 12.62
C HIS A 54 -11.32 1.99 12.35
N PRO A 55 -11.14 1.62 11.07
CA PRO A 55 -10.55 0.34 10.72
C PRO A 55 -9.09 0.26 11.14
N TYR A 56 -8.64 -0.93 11.51
CA TYR A 56 -7.22 -1.21 11.72
C TYR A 56 -6.48 -1.17 10.39
N SER A 57 -5.67 -0.14 10.16
CA SER A 57 -5.03 0.07 8.87
C SER A 57 -3.73 -0.71 8.70
N VAL A 58 -3.32 -0.94 7.46
CA VAL A 58 -2.01 -1.54 7.17
C VAL A 58 -0.88 -0.65 7.69
N ALA A 59 -1.01 0.68 7.60
CA ALA A 59 -0.01 1.59 8.15
C ALA A 59 0.16 1.40 9.67
N GLN A 60 -0.94 1.22 10.40
CA GLN A 60 -0.89 0.97 11.83
C GLN A 60 -0.20 -0.36 12.14
N HIS A 61 -0.50 -1.40 11.36
CA HIS A 61 0.17 -2.69 11.44
C HIS A 61 1.69 -2.59 11.18
N SER A 62 2.11 -1.89 10.14
CA SER A 62 3.53 -1.73 9.80
C SER A 62 4.31 -0.97 10.89
N ILE A 63 3.70 0.05 11.51
CA ILE A 63 4.30 0.74 12.65
C ILE A 63 4.50 -0.22 13.82
N TYR A 64 3.48 -1.00 14.18
CA TYR A 64 3.62 -1.98 15.26
C TYR A 64 4.66 -3.07 14.93
N ALA A 65 4.70 -3.57 13.69
CA ALA A 65 5.71 -4.52 13.25
C ALA A 65 7.13 -3.94 13.45
N SER A 66 7.35 -2.67 13.07
CA SER A 66 8.64 -1.99 13.28
C SER A 66 9.05 -1.84 14.75
N GLN A 67 8.07 -1.74 15.67
CA GLN A 67 8.32 -1.53 17.10
C GLN A 67 8.61 -2.84 17.85
N VAL A 68 8.10 -3.96 17.33
CA VAL A 68 8.28 -5.29 17.93
C VAL A 68 9.60 -5.95 17.48
N LEU A 69 10.06 -5.62 16.27
CA LEU A 69 11.32 -6.15 15.74
C LEU A 69 12.55 -5.48 16.38
N PRO A 70 13.72 -6.15 16.35
CA PRO A 70 14.99 -5.51 16.70
C PRO A 70 15.22 -4.22 15.91
N ALA A 71 15.94 -3.27 16.50
CA ALA A 71 16.16 -1.95 15.89
C ALA A 71 16.79 -2.04 14.49
N GLU A 72 17.64 -3.04 14.27
CA GLU A 72 18.30 -3.32 12.98
C GLU A 72 17.31 -3.77 11.90
N MET A 73 16.15 -4.31 12.30
CA MET A 73 15.08 -4.80 11.43
C MET A 73 13.87 -3.85 11.37
N ALA A 74 13.89 -2.74 12.11
CA ALA A 74 12.74 -1.83 12.21
C ALA A 74 12.31 -1.28 10.85
N LEU A 75 13.26 -0.92 9.98
CA LEU A 75 12.94 -0.44 8.62
C LEU A 75 12.28 -1.53 7.77
N TRP A 76 12.75 -2.78 7.89
CA TRP A 76 12.14 -3.91 7.20
C TRP A 76 10.71 -4.13 7.70
N GLY A 77 10.49 -4.12 9.02
CA GLY A 77 9.15 -4.21 9.61
C GLY A 77 8.22 -3.08 9.16
N LEU A 78 8.75 -1.87 8.99
CA LEU A 78 7.96 -0.73 8.52
C LEU A 78 7.54 -0.85 7.06
N LEU A 79 8.40 -1.43 6.21
CA LEU A 79 8.19 -1.45 4.75
C LEU A 79 7.80 -2.82 4.18
N HIS A 80 7.69 -3.87 5.00
CA HIS A 80 7.42 -5.22 4.52
C HIS A 80 6.12 -5.33 3.67
N ASP A 81 5.08 -4.59 4.05
CA ASP A 81 3.79 -4.54 3.35
C ASP A 81 3.66 -3.31 2.42
N ALA A 82 4.76 -2.62 2.07
CA ALA A 82 4.70 -1.38 1.28
C ALA A 82 4.02 -1.54 -0.09
N SER A 83 4.09 -2.72 -0.70
CA SER A 83 3.41 -3.03 -1.96
C SER A 83 1.89 -3.01 -1.86
N GLU A 84 1.32 -3.22 -0.67
CA GLU A 84 -0.13 -3.20 -0.46
C GLU A 84 -0.74 -1.81 -0.72
N ALA A 85 0.07 -0.74 -0.66
CA ALA A 85 -0.35 0.61 -1.04
C ALA A 85 -0.81 0.69 -2.51
N TYR A 86 -0.31 -0.21 -3.37
CA TYR A 86 -0.64 -0.28 -4.78
C TYR A 86 -1.50 -1.49 -5.13
N CYS A 87 -1.28 -2.63 -4.47
CA CYS A 87 -1.90 -3.91 -4.80
C CYS A 87 -3.12 -4.28 -3.94
N LYS A 88 -3.41 -3.51 -2.87
CA LYS A 88 -4.38 -3.83 -1.80
C LYS A 88 -3.93 -4.92 -0.83
N ASP A 89 -4.43 -4.83 0.41
CA ASP A 89 -4.36 -5.91 1.40
C ASP A 89 -5.34 -7.01 0.98
N LEU A 90 -4.90 -8.26 1.06
CA LEU A 90 -5.72 -9.41 0.76
C LEU A 90 -5.83 -10.27 2.01
N THR A 91 -7.02 -10.28 2.61
CA THR A 91 -7.30 -11.20 3.71
C THR A 91 -7.22 -12.64 3.23
N TRP A 92 -6.31 -13.40 3.81
CA TRP A 92 -6.18 -14.79 3.48
C TRP A 92 -7.34 -15.60 4.12
N SER A 93 -8.35 -15.90 3.30
CA SER A 93 -9.30 -17.01 3.52
C SER A 93 -9.81 -17.56 2.18
N VAL A 94 -8.90 -17.82 1.25
CA VAL A 94 -9.23 -18.57 0.04
C VAL A 94 -8.58 -19.95 0.15
N LYS A 95 -9.42 -20.96 0.33
CA LYS A 95 -9.06 -22.36 0.12
C LYS A 95 -9.63 -22.78 -1.23
#